data_AF-A0A2M6WKE7-F1
#
_entry.id   AF-A0A2M6WKE7-F1
#
_cell.length_a   1.000
_cell.length_b   1.000
_cell.length_c   1.000
_cell.angle_alpha   90.00
_cell.angle_beta   90.00
_cell.angle_gamma   90.00
#
_symmetry.space_group_name_H-M   'P 1'
#
loop_
_entity.id
_entity.type
_entity.pdbx_description
1 polymer ?
#
loop_
_entity_poly.entity_id
_entity_poly.type
_entity_poly.pdbx_seq_one_letter_code
_entity_poly.pdbx_strand_id
1 'polypeptide(L)'
;MSITTKNISKLTIISFLLHITWENIHAPLYLDYSSFSEHFPACFWATIGDVVFTLAIYLLISLIKNEFSWIKNLNKKDIFVIAIIGFFLATGIEWRALLLEKWSYSPAMPIIPVLKVGLTPILQMTLLLPLSFYLVFLMEKIIPRDKKKLYRCKKCDLKYPGKELAEECQAWCSKHNSCNLEIIKNAIPESEE
;
A
#
# COMPACT_ATOMS: atom_id res chain seq x y z
N MET A 1 12.45 -2.17 -9.46
CA MET A 1 11.20 -1.49 -9.05
C MET A 1 11.51 -0.56 -7.89
N SER A 2 11.26 0.74 -8.02
CA SER A 2 11.52 1.71 -6.95
C SER A 2 10.66 1.37 -5.72
N ILE A 3 11.10 1.81 -4.54
CA ILE A 3 10.39 1.59 -3.28
C ILE A 3 8.95 2.11 -3.38
N THR A 4 8.76 3.27 -4.00
CA THR A 4 7.46 3.88 -4.30
C THR A 4 6.55 2.94 -5.09
N THR A 5 7.03 2.36 -6.18
CA THR A 5 6.24 1.44 -7.00
C THR A 5 5.83 0.19 -6.21
N LYS A 6 6.71 -0.34 -5.34
CA LYS A 6 6.37 -1.48 -4.47
C LYS A 6 5.26 -1.13 -3.48
N ASN A 7 5.30 0.04 -2.85
CA ASN A 7 4.28 0.49 -1.91
C ASN A 7 2.92 0.67 -2.58
N ILE A 8 2.90 1.29 -3.77
CA ILE A 8 1.67 1.47 -4.55
C ILE A 8 1.05 0.11 -4.89
N SER A 9 1.83 -0.84 -5.45
CA SER A 9 1.32 -2.16 -5.78
C SER A 9 0.75 -2.90 -4.58
N LYS A 10 1.45 -2.90 -3.43
CA LYS A 10 0.97 -3.52 -2.19
C LYS A 10 -0.32 -2.87 -1.71
N LEU A 11 -0.38 -1.54 -1.70
CA LEU A 11 -1.54 -0.77 -1.27
C LEU A 11 -2.75 -1.04 -2.16
N THR A 12 -2.57 -1.07 -3.48
CA THR A 12 -3.63 -1.42 -4.44
C THR A 12 -4.21 -2.80 -4.17
N ILE A 13 -3.35 -3.82 -4.00
CA ILE A 13 -3.80 -5.19 -3.77
C ILE A 13 -4.54 -5.31 -2.43
N ILE A 14 -3.97 -4.78 -1.35
CA ILE A 14 -4.58 -4.84 -0.02
C ILE A 14 -5.91 -4.10 0.00
N SER A 15 -5.94 -2.86 -0.50
CA SER A 15 -7.16 -2.05 -0.58
C SER A 15 -8.21 -2.78 -1.40
N PHE A 16 -7.86 -3.31 -2.58
CA PHE A 16 -8.81 -4.03 -3.42
C PHE A 16 -9.44 -5.22 -2.68
N LEU A 17 -8.63 -6.06 -2.02
CA LEU A 17 -9.11 -7.24 -1.30
C LEU A 17 -10.00 -6.89 -0.10
N LEU A 18 -9.64 -5.86 0.66
CA LEU A 18 -10.45 -5.40 1.80
C LEU A 18 -11.79 -4.86 1.32
N HIS A 19 -11.78 -3.97 0.33
CA HIS A 19 -12.99 -3.31 -0.17
C HIS A 19 -13.91 -4.28 -0.90
N ILE A 20 -13.40 -5.15 -1.79
CA ILE A 20 -14.26 -6.12 -2.50
C ILE A 20 -14.95 -7.09 -1.54
N THR A 21 -14.24 -7.50 -0.49
CA THR A 21 -14.80 -8.39 0.53
C THR A 21 -15.90 -7.67 1.30
N TRP A 22 -15.65 -6.43 1.71
CA TRP A 22 -16.63 -5.64 2.46
C TRP A 22 -17.89 -5.33 1.65
N GLU A 23 -17.73 -4.88 0.40
CA GLU A 23 -18.82 -4.54 -0.51
C GLU A 23 -19.76 -5.74 -0.69
N ASN A 24 -19.20 -6.92 -1.01
CA ASN A 24 -20.02 -8.11 -1.24
C ASN A 24 -20.70 -8.63 0.04
N ILE A 25 -20.05 -8.50 1.21
CA ILE A 25 -20.67 -8.89 2.50
C ILE A 25 -21.86 -7.99 2.83
N HIS A 26 -21.78 -6.70 2.51
CA HIS A 26 -22.82 -5.72 2.87
C HIS A 26 -23.80 -5.40 1.73
N ALA A 27 -23.59 -5.92 0.52
CA ALA A 27 -24.52 -5.78 -0.60
C ALA A 27 -25.99 -6.14 -0.25
N PRO A 28 -26.29 -7.18 0.58
CA PRO A 28 -27.67 -7.47 1.00
C PRO A 28 -28.38 -6.37 1.80
N LEU A 29 -27.66 -5.33 2.25
CA LEU A 29 -28.24 -4.19 2.96
C LEU A 29 -28.81 -3.12 2.00
N TYR A 30 -28.63 -3.28 0.69
CA TYR A 30 -29.23 -2.41 -0.32
C TYR A 30 -30.57 -2.96 -0.79
N LEU A 31 -31.47 -2.06 -1.19
CA LEU A 31 -32.87 -2.42 -1.50
C LEU A 31 -32.99 -3.35 -2.69
N ASP A 32 -32.19 -3.12 -3.74
CA ASP A 32 -32.27 -3.84 -5.01
C ASP A 32 -31.50 -5.17 -4.99
N TYR A 33 -30.97 -5.60 -3.84
CA TYR A 33 -30.19 -6.82 -3.73
C TYR A 33 -31.03 -8.08 -3.99
N SER A 34 -30.68 -8.79 -5.05
CA SER A 34 -31.31 -10.06 -5.46
C SER A 34 -30.40 -11.26 -5.21
N SER A 35 -29.16 -11.21 -5.71
CA SER A 35 -28.20 -12.30 -5.66
C SER A 35 -26.76 -11.79 -5.81
N PHE A 36 -25.80 -12.59 -5.35
CA PHE A 36 -24.37 -12.28 -5.45
C PHE A 36 -23.94 -12.00 -6.90
N SER A 37 -24.30 -12.87 -7.85
CA SER A 37 -23.87 -12.76 -9.24
C SER A 37 -24.38 -11.49 -9.94
N GLU A 38 -25.57 -11.02 -9.57
CA GLU A 38 -26.17 -9.82 -10.14
C GLU A 38 -25.56 -8.53 -9.55
N HIS A 39 -25.24 -8.55 -8.25
CA HIS A 39 -24.66 -7.40 -7.56
C HIS A 39 -23.13 -7.31 -7.64
N PHE A 40 -22.45 -8.41 -7.94
CA PHE A 40 -20.99 -8.46 -8.02
C PHE A 40 -20.39 -7.42 -8.99
N PRO A 41 -20.92 -7.19 -10.21
CA PRO A 41 -20.39 -6.16 -11.10
C PRO A 41 -20.46 -4.75 -10.51
N ALA A 42 -21.55 -4.42 -9.80
CA ALA A 42 -21.68 -3.13 -9.13
C ALA A 42 -20.68 -3.00 -7.97
N CYS A 43 -20.55 -4.04 -7.14
CA CYS A 43 -19.58 -4.10 -6.04
C CYS A 43 -18.13 -4.00 -6.56
N PHE A 44 -17.85 -4.62 -7.71
CA PHE A 44 -16.55 -4.55 -8.36
C PHE A 44 -16.23 -3.11 -8.79
N TRP A 45 -17.14 -2.43 -9.48
CA TRP A 45 -16.94 -1.03 -9.87
C TRP A 45 -16.84 -0.08 -8.67
N ALA A 46 -17.63 -0.29 -7.62
CA ALA A 46 -17.52 0.44 -6.37
C ALA A 46 -16.12 0.25 -5.74
N THR A 47 -15.64 -0.99 -5.67
CA THR A 47 -14.29 -1.32 -5.18
C THR A 47 -13.20 -0.62 -6.00
N ILE A 48 -13.32 -0.55 -7.33
CA ILE A 48 -12.36 0.18 -8.15
C ILE A 48 -12.33 1.66 -7.77
N GLY A 49 -13.50 2.27 -7.55
CA GLY A 49 -13.62 3.64 -7.05
C GLY A 49 -12.90 3.82 -5.71
N ASP A 50 -13.11 2.91 -4.77
CA ASP A 50 -12.46 2.95 -3.46
C ASP A 50 -10.95 2.85 -3.54
N VAL A 51 -10.43 1.93 -4.36
CA VAL A 51 -8.99 1.80 -4.58
C VAL A 51 -8.40 3.07 -5.19
N VAL A 52 -9.12 3.70 -6.13
CA VAL A 52 -8.71 4.99 -6.70
C VAL A 52 -8.67 6.08 -5.64
N PHE A 53 -9.66 6.15 -4.75
CA PHE A 53 -9.64 7.09 -3.62
C PHE A 53 -8.47 6.80 -2.67
N THR A 54 -8.20 5.54 -2.34
CA THR A 54 -7.04 5.13 -1.53
C THR A 54 -5.73 5.60 -2.13
N LEU A 55 -5.54 5.41 -3.44
CA LEU A 55 -4.34 5.87 -4.15
C LEU A 55 -4.25 7.40 -4.26
N ALA A 56 -5.39 8.08 -4.41
CA ALA A 56 -5.44 9.54 -4.42
C ALA A 56 -5.01 10.13 -3.06
N ILE A 57 -5.48 9.54 -1.95
CA ILE A 57 -5.06 9.93 -0.59
C ILE A 57 -3.58 9.63 -0.38
N TYR A 58 -3.09 8.48 -0.86
CA TYR A 58 -1.66 8.18 -0.82
C TYR A 58 -0.83 9.27 -1.53
N LEU A 59 -1.23 9.66 -2.74
CA LEU A 59 -0.54 10.70 -3.50
C LEU A 59 -0.62 12.05 -2.79
N LEU A 60 -1.80 12.45 -2.31
CA LEU A 60 -2.01 13.70 -1.59
C LEU A 60 -1.09 13.82 -0.36
N ILE A 61 -1.03 12.79 0.48
CA ILE A 61 -0.16 12.78 1.66
C ILE A 61 1.31 12.76 1.24
N SER A 62 1.66 12.05 0.16
CA SER A 62 3.04 12.05 -0.38
C SER A 62 3.48 13.45 -0.80
N LEU A 63 2.59 14.23 -1.42
CA LEU A 63 2.85 15.61 -1.82
C LEU A 63 2.97 16.54 -0.61
N ILE A 64 2.07 16.43 0.38
CA ILE A 64 2.11 17.23 1.61
C ILE A 64 3.40 17.00 2.39
N LYS A 65 3.86 15.74 2.46
CA LYS A 65 5.08 15.36 3.18
C LYS A 65 6.35 15.45 2.35
N ASN A 66 6.24 15.70 1.04
CA ASN A 66 7.35 15.66 0.08
C ASN A 66 8.17 14.35 0.15
N GLU A 67 7.53 13.23 0.48
CA GLU A 67 8.18 11.93 0.68
C GLU A 67 7.24 10.82 0.22
N PHE A 68 7.59 10.10 -0.85
CA PHE A 68 6.76 9.02 -1.41
C PHE A 68 6.85 7.71 -0.62
N SER A 69 7.88 7.54 0.22
CA SER A 69 8.05 6.39 1.10
C SER A 69 7.46 6.61 2.51
N TRP A 70 6.60 7.61 2.68
CA TRP A 70 6.09 8.05 3.99
C TRP A 70 5.40 6.94 4.80
N ILE A 71 4.83 5.92 4.14
CA ILE A 71 4.20 4.76 4.79
C ILE A 71 5.18 4.04 5.73
N LYS A 72 6.49 4.09 5.48
CA LYS A 72 7.50 3.48 6.39
C LYS A 72 7.56 4.14 7.76
N ASN A 73 7.19 5.42 7.82
CA ASN A 73 7.19 6.23 9.03
C ASN A 73 5.73 6.55 9.44
N LEU A 74 4.79 5.68 9.08
CA LEU A 74 3.38 5.83 9.41
C LEU A 74 3.21 5.93 10.92
N ASN A 75 2.52 6.98 11.37
CA ASN A 75 2.28 7.22 12.79
C ASN A 75 0.78 7.28 13.11
N LYS A 76 0.44 7.33 14.40
CA LYS A 76 -0.95 7.35 14.87
C LYS A 76 -1.75 8.57 14.38
N LYS A 77 -1.10 9.73 14.19
CA LYS A 77 -1.76 10.93 13.66
C LYS A 77 -2.15 10.74 12.20
N ASP A 78 -1.28 10.13 11.39
CA ASP A 78 -1.57 9.83 9.99
C ASP A 78 -2.80 8.91 9.88
N ILE A 79 -2.83 7.83 10.66
CA ILE A 79 -3.97 6.90 10.72
C ILE A 79 -5.26 7.64 11.08
N PHE A 80 -5.22 8.49 12.11
CA PHE A 80 -6.38 9.26 12.54
C PHE A 80 -6.85 10.23 11.46
N VAL A 81 -5.95 10.98 10.83
CA VAL A 81 -6.27 11.92 9.74
C VAL A 81 -6.88 11.18 8.55
N ILE A 82 -6.30 10.04 8.16
CA ILE A 82 -6.83 9.22 7.07
C ILE A 82 -8.24 8.71 7.39
N ALA A 83 -8.51 8.29 8.63
CA ALA A 83 -9.83 7.87 9.06
C ALA A 83 -10.86 9.01 8.96
N ILE A 84 -10.50 10.22 9.40
CA ILE A 84 -11.35 11.42 9.30
C ILE A 84 -11.64 11.77 7.84
N ILE A 85 -10.62 11.71 6.97
CA ILE A 85 -10.81 11.93 5.53
C ILE A 85 -11.76 10.88 4.95
N GLY A 86 -11.57 9.60 5.29
CA GLY A 86 -12.44 8.51 4.86
C GLY A 86 -13.90 8.72 5.28
N PHE A 87 -14.12 9.16 6.51
CA PHE A 87 -15.46 9.49 7.02
C PHE A 87 -16.16 10.57 6.19
N PHE A 88 -15.47 11.69 5.92
CA PHE A 88 -16.05 12.79 5.15
C PHE A 88 -16.23 12.44 3.67
N LEU A 89 -15.29 11.68 3.09
CA LEU A 89 -15.42 11.17 1.72
C LEU A 89 -16.66 10.29 1.57
N ALA A 90 -16.83 9.29 2.43
CA ALA A 90 -17.99 8.41 2.37
C ALA A 90 -19.29 9.17 2.60
N THR A 91 -19.32 10.09 3.57
CA THR A 91 -20.51 10.92 3.82
C THR A 91 -20.91 11.73 2.58
N GLY A 92 -19.94 12.36 1.91
CA GLY A 92 -20.18 13.10 0.67
C GLY A 92 -20.64 12.24 -0.50
N ILE A 93 -20.06 11.04 -0.66
CA ILE A 93 -20.44 10.09 -1.71
C ILE A 93 -21.86 9.58 -1.48
N GLU A 94 -22.18 9.14 -0.27
CA GLU A 94 -23.51 8.63 0.09
C GLU A 94 -24.58 9.69 -0.08
N TRP A 95 -24.36 10.92 0.40
CA TRP A 95 -25.33 12.00 0.18
C TRP A 95 -25.57 12.27 -1.29
N ARG A 96 -24.49 12.34 -2.10
CA ARG A 96 -24.63 12.57 -3.53
C ARG A 96 -25.39 11.43 -4.21
N ALA A 97 -25.14 10.19 -3.82
CA ALA A 97 -25.80 9.04 -4.40
C ALA A 97 -27.29 8.99 -4.06
N LEU A 98 -27.65 9.28 -2.81
CA LEU A 98 -29.06 9.38 -2.39
C LEU A 98 -29.78 10.52 -3.10
N LEU A 99 -29.14 11.70 -3.22
CA LEU A 99 -29.72 12.85 -3.94
C LEU A 99 -29.94 12.58 -5.43
N LEU A 100 -29.12 11.71 -6.03
CA LEU A 100 -29.22 11.31 -7.43
C LEU A 100 -30.00 10.01 -7.62
N GLU A 101 -30.62 9.49 -6.56
CA GLU A 101 -31.37 8.23 -6.54
C GLU A 101 -30.57 7.06 -7.15
N LYS A 102 -29.25 7.07 -6.96
CA LYS A 102 -28.33 6.06 -7.50
C LYS A 102 -28.45 4.71 -6.79
N TRP A 103 -28.75 4.74 -5.50
CA TRP A 103 -29.05 3.57 -4.70
C TRP A 103 -29.95 3.93 -3.53
N SER A 104 -30.59 2.92 -2.96
CA SER A 104 -31.43 3.02 -1.77
C SER A 104 -31.13 1.88 -0.81
N TYR A 105 -31.38 2.12 0.46
CA TYR A 105 -31.11 1.15 1.52
C TYR A 105 -32.31 0.26 1.79
N SER A 106 -32.04 -1.01 2.13
CA SER A 106 -33.08 -1.90 2.64
C SER A 106 -33.40 -1.58 4.11
N PRO A 107 -34.53 -2.06 4.66
CA PRO A 107 -34.86 -1.86 6.08
C PRO A 107 -33.84 -2.43 7.06
N ALA A 108 -32.99 -3.36 6.62
CA ALA A 108 -31.94 -3.96 7.44
C ALA A 108 -30.72 -3.05 7.62
N MET A 109 -30.57 -2.01 6.77
CA MET A 109 -29.43 -1.12 6.80
C MET A 109 -29.48 -0.19 8.03
N PRO A 110 -28.49 -0.25 8.95
CA PRO A 110 -28.44 0.72 10.03
C PRO A 110 -28.15 2.11 9.48
N ILE A 111 -28.99 3.09 9.83
CA ILE A 111 -28.83 4.49 9.40
C ILE A 111 -28.24 5.32 10.53
N ILE A 112 -27.27 6.18 10.20
CA ILE A 112 -26.74 7.16 11.15
C ILE A 112 -27.79 8.28 11.30
N PRO A 113 -28.44 8.47 12.47
CA PRO A 113 -29.63 9.31 12.59
C PRO A 113 -29.42 10.79 12.20
N VAL A 114 -28.24 11.34 12.52
CA VAL A 114 -27.90 12.74 12.23
C VAL A 114 -27.62 12.96 10.75
N LEU A 115 -26.89 12.03 10.12
CA LEU A 115 -26.43 12.16 8.73
C LEU A 115 -27.44 11.64 7.71
N LYS A 116 -28.36 10.77 8.15
CA LYS A 116 -29.35 10.06 7.31
C LYS A 116 -28.72 9.27 6.15
N VAL A 117 -27.53 8.73 6.39
CA VAL A 117 -26.82 7.84 5.46
C VAL A 117 -26.59 6.49 6.11
N GLY A 118 -26.35 5.48 5.28
CA GLY A 118 -26.05 4.13 5.72
C GLY A 118 -24.77 4.06 6.55
N LEU A 119 -24.79 3.29 7.64
CA LEU A 119 -23.64 3.11 8.52
C LEU A 119 -22.48 2.36 7.84
N THR A 120 -22.76 1.30 7.07
CA THR A 120 -21.72 0.41 6.54
C THR A 120 -20.81 1.07 5.49
N PRO A 121 -21.28 1.91 4.55
CA PRO A 121 -20.40 2.66 3.65
C PRO A 121 -19.51 3.66 4.40
N ILE A 122 -20.04 4.30 5.45
CA ILE A 122 -19.25 5.21 6.28
C ILE A 122 -18.15 4.45 7.01
N LEU A 123 -18.48 3.32 7.62
CA LEU A 123 -17.49 2.47 8.30
C LEU A 123 -16.45 1.91 7.33
N GLN A 124 -16.85 1.55 6.11
CA GLN A 124 -15.96 1.04 5.06
C GLN A 124 -14.79 1.99 4.84
N MET A 125 -15.06 3.24 4.46
CA MET A 125 -13.98 4.21 4.20
C MET A 125 -13.30 4.67 5.48
N THR A 126 -14.03 4.82 6.58
CA THR A 126 -13.44 5.29 7.86
C THR A 126 -12.45 4.27 8.42
N LEU A 127 -12.69 2.97 8.22
CA LEU A 127 -11.88 1.89 8.80
C LEU A 127 -10.94 1.23 7.79
N LEU A 128 -11.41 0.88 6.59
CA LEU A 128 -10.61 0.12 5.63
C LEU A 128 -9.53 0.97 4.95
N LEU A 129 -9.79 2.26 4.77
CA LEU A 129 -8.81 3.19 4.24
C LEU A 129 -7.56 3.24 5.15
N PRO A 130 -7.63 3.62 6.44
CA PRO A 130 -6.46 3.61 7.32
C PRO A 130 -5.90 2.19 7.56
N LEU A 131 -6.76 1.16 7.60
CA LEU A 131 -6.31 -0.23 7.73
C LEU A 131 -5.42 -0.66 6.56
N SER A 132 -5.76 -0.26 5.33
CA SER A 132 -4.96 -0.55 4.14
C SER A 132 -3.54 0.00 4.27
N PHE A 133 -3.39 1.26 4.71
CA PHE A 133 -2.07 1.85 4.97
C PHE A 133 -1.33 1.14 6.11
N TYR A 134 -2.04 0.80 7.19
CA TYR A 134 -1.46 0.12 8.33
C TYR A 134 -0.91 -1.27 7.98
N LEU A 135 -1.64 -2.05 7.18
CA LEU A 135 -1.18 -3.37 6.73
C LEU A 135 0.06 -3.27 5.84
N VAL A 136 0.13 -2.29 4.93
CA VAL A 136 1.34 -2.04 4.14
C VAL A 136 2.52 -1.66 5.05
N PHE A 137 2.30 -0.80 6.04
CA PHE A 137 3.32 -0.45 7.04
C PHE A 137 3.82 -1.69 7.81
N LEU A 138 2.91 -2.56 8.25
CA LEU A 138 3.29 -3.82 8.91
C LEU A 138 4.11 -4.71 7.98
N MET A 139 3.74 -4.84 6.71
CA MET A 139 4.52 -5.60 5.73
C MET A 139 5.92 -5.02 5.52
N GLU A 140 6.06 -3.69 5.47
CA GLU A 140 7.38 -3.03 5.37
C GLU A 140 8.24 -3.25 6.62
N LYS A 141 7.62 -3.44 7.79
CA LYS A 141 8.32 -3.73 9.05
C LYS A 141 8.71 -5.20 9.19
N ILE A 142 7.86 -6.11 8.72
CA ILE A 142 8.01 -7.57 8.91
C ILE A 142 8.89 -8.18 7.82
N ILE A 143 8.73 -7.77 6.55
CA ILE A 143 9.48 -8.35 5.45
C ILE A 143 10.89 -7.75 5.47
N PRO A 144 11.94 -8.56 5.76
CA PRO A 144 13.31 -8.07 5.67
C PRO A 144 13.50 -7.55 4.25
N ARG A 145 14.02 -6.33 4.08
CA ARG A 145 14.53 -5.94 2.77
C ARG A 145 15.55 -7.00 2.40
N ASP A 146 15.38 -7.58 1.22
CA ASP A 146 16.34 -8.49 0.63
C ASP A 146 17.69 -7.74 0.59
N LYS A 147 18.52 -7.93 1.62
CA LYS A 147 19.88 -7.39 1.63
C LYS A 147 20.53 -8.11 0.48
N LYS A 148 20.81 -7.39 -0.62
CA LYS A 148 21.55 -7.95 -1.75
C LYS A 148 22.73 -8.72 -1.15
N LYS A 149 22.81 -10.02 -1.43
CA LYS A 149 23.88 -10.85 -0.91
C LYS A 149 25.20 -10.30 -1.46
N LEU A 150 25.95 -9.63 -0.59
CA LEU A 150 27.27 -9.13 -0.94
C LEU A 150 28.29 -10.24 -0.73
N TYR A 151 29.23 -10.34 -1.66
CA TYR A 151 30.34 -11.27 -1.62
C TYR A 151 31.60 -10.50 -1.27
N ARG A 152 32.35 -11.01 -0.28
CA ARG A 152 33.56 -10.37 0.25
C ARG A 152 34.80 -11.05 -0.31
N CYS A 153 35.77 -10.25 -0.72
CA CYS A 153 37.13 -10.74 -0.97
C CYS A 153 37.81 -11.07 0.37
N LYS A 154 38.30 -12.29 0.56
CA LYS A 154 38.96 -12.71 1.82
C LYS A 154 40.32 -12.05 2.10
N LYS A 155 40.86 -11.29 1.13
CA LYS A 155 42.19 -10.64 1.24
C LYS A 155 42.11 -9.15 1.56
N CYS A 156 41.29 -8.40 0.81
CA CYS A 156 41.18 -6.95 0.95
C CYS A 156 39.86 -6.48 1.59
N ASP A 157 38.99 -7.41 1.96
CA ASP A 157 37.72 -7.16 2.66
C ASP A 157 36.62 -6.40 1.87
N LEU A 158 36.92 -5.95 0.65
CA LEU A 158 35.98 -5.30 -0.25
C LEU A 158 34.78 -6.19 -0.60
N LYS A 159 33.61 -5.56 -0.72
CA LYS A 159 32.31 -6.21 -0.94
C LYS A 159 31.82 -5.95 -2.36
N TYR A 160 31.29 -6.99 -3.00
CA TYR A 160 30.83 -6.97 -4.39
C TYR A 160 29.42 -7.55 -4.51
N PRO A 161 28.62 -7.10 -5.49
CA PRO A 161 27.26 -7.60 -5.71
C PRO A 161 27.22 -9.02 -6.32
N GLY A 162 28.34 -9.50 -6.88
CA GLY A 162 28.43 -10.80 -7.54
C GLY A 162 29.58 -11.66 -6.99
N LYS A 163 29.37 -12.98 -6.97
CA LYS A 163 30.37 -13.95 -6.52
C LYS A 163 31.62 -13.93 -7.39
N GLU A 164 31.44 -13.85 -8.71
CA GLU A 164 32.52 -13.83 -9.70
C GLU A 164 33.48 -12.66 -9.48
N LEU A 165 32.95 -11.44 -9.35
CA LEU A 165 33.74 -10.23 -9.02
C LEU A 165 34.53 -10.36 -7.72
N ALA A 166 33.93 -10.95 -6.67
CA ALA A 166 34.65 -11.19 -5.42
C ALA A 166 35.76 -12.24 -5.57
N GLU A 167 35.54 -13.28 -6.39
CA GLU A 167 36.52 -14.32 -6.70
C GLU A 167 37.65 -13.77 -7.59
N GLU A 168 37.36 -12.94 -8.58
CA GLU A 168 38.33 -12.22 -9.40
C GLU A 168 39.20 -11.30 -8.55
N CYS A 169 38.58 -10.53 -7.64
CA CYS A 169 39.30 -9.69 -6.70
C CYS A 169 40.24 -10.53 -5.82
N GLN A 170 39.76 -11.67 -5.31
CA GLN A 170 40.55 -12.57 -4.47
C GLN A 170 41.70 -13.23 -5.25
N ALA A 171 41.48 -13.61 -6.51
CA ALA A 171 42.51 -14.18 -7.39
C ALA A 171 43.61 -13.15 -7.68
N TRP A 172 43.23 -11.90 -7.99
CA TRP A 172 44.20 -10.83 -8.21
C TRP A 172 45.03 -10.53 -6.95
N CYS A 173 44.36 -10.33 -5.81
CA CYS A 173 45.03 -10.05 -4.54
C CYS A 173 46.02 -11.15 -4.15
N SER A 174 45.67 -12.42 -4.39
CA SER A 174 46.53 -13.56 -4.06
C SER A 174 47.75 -13.67 -4.97
N LYS A 175 47.65 -13.23 -6.24
CA LYS A 175 48.73 -13.30 -7.22
C LYS A 175 49.68 -12.10 -7.16
N HIS A 176 49.14 -10.89 -6.97
CA HIS A 176 49.91 -9.65 -7.10
C HIS A 176 50.13 -8.89 -5.78
N ASN A 177 49.55 -9.37 -4.67
CA ASN A 177 49.61 -8.72 -3.35
C ASN A 177 49.26 -7.21 -3.38
N SER A 178 48.35 -6.84 -4.29
CA SER A 178 47.89 -5.48 -4.57
C SER A 178 46.43 -5.53 -5.01
N CYS A 179 45.76 -4.38 -5.12
CA CYS A 179 44.39 -4.30 -5.59
C CYS A 179 44.32 -3.75 -7.03
N ASN A 180 43.46 -4.35 -7.87
CA ASN A 180 43.25 -3.91 -9.25
C ASN A 180 42.16 -2.83 -9.30
N LEU A 181 42.50 -1.65 -9.82
CA LEU A 181 41.57 -0.50 -9.92
C LEU A 181 40.33 -0.80 -10.78
N GLU A 182 40.46 -1.63 -11.82
CA GLU A 182 39.34 -2.01 -12.68
C GLU A 182 38.35 -2.95 -11.97
N ILE A 183 38.81 -3.70 -10.97
CA ILE A 183 37.94 -4.55 -10.14
C ILE A 183 37.33 -3.72 -9.01
N ILE A 184 38.14 -2.91 -8.32
CA ILE A 184 37.71 -2.09 -7.17
C ILE A 184 36.60 -1.11 -7.53
N LYS A 185 36.58 -0.56 -8.77
CA LYS A 185 35.52 0.36 -9.21
C LYS A 185 34.09 -0.21 -9.07
N ASN A 186 33.97 -1.53 -8.97
CA ASN A 186 32.70 -2.24 -8.81
C ASN A 186 32.39 -2.63 -7.35
N ALA A 187 33.24 -2.25 -6.39
CA ALA A 187 33.02 -2.50 -4.97
C ALA A 187 31.90 -1.60 -4.43
N ILE A 188 31.07 -2.14 -3.55
CA ILE A 188 30.01 -1.39 -2.85
C ILE A 188 30.67 -0.63 -1.69
N PRO A 189 30.55 0.71 -1.61
CA PRO A 189 31.05 1.50 -0.48
C PRO A 189 30.35 1.10 0.82
N GLU A 190 31.05 1.15 1.96
CA GLU A 190 30.47 0.84 3.28
C GLU A 190 29.27 1.70 3.66
N SER A 191 29.10 2.88 3.04
CA SER A 191 27.96 3.78 3.26
C SER A 191 26.65 3.33 2.59
N GLU A 192 26.68 2.28 1.77
CA GLU A 192 25.52 1.80 0.98
C GLU A 192 24.96 0.43 1.45
N GLU A 193 25.43 -0.08 2.59
CA GLU A 193 24.88 -1.28 3.28
C GLU A 193 23.66 -1.00 4.17
#